data_AF-A0A1J4K102-F1
#
_entry.id   AF-A0A1J4K102-F1
#
_cell.length_a   1.000
_cell.length_b   1.000
_cell.length_c   1.000
_cell.angle_alpha   90.00
_cell.angle_beta   90.00
_cell.angle_gamma   90.00
#
_symmetry.space_group_name_H-M   'P 1'
#
loop_
_entity.id
_entity.type
_entity.pdbx_description
1 polymer ?
#
loop_
_entity_poly.entity_id
_entity_poly.type
_entity_poly.pdbx_seq_one_letter_code
_entity_poly.pdbx_strand_id
1 'polypeptide(L)'
;MISLFLTFALAKKPIVIIPSHFGSRLYMNSTYQPFWYCPKSETNKHVWIRLRDIPSPFLTCLLDSLTLDYDEKSGKLKSKPNTTFSTLDFGGVDGILGIGPEYFGRYLPVNYELYVKSFIENGYKVRKDLFSAPYDWRFGLEQPESYYKQLRALIENAYSQNGNTKVSLLAHGLGATLVHSFLTDMTEPKWRKTYIDSATYVAPAWSGSGQAFFATWRLRFPFIHIRFDTLRQFVASLGAFHATLPNSIAYANNTLIVGPDGRNYTGSELIKVLKEHGKLNATQFKAAEQNFKHTQELPKQPDFNVNIIFNSGVKTPMGLILKDWEDVGRPIYGHGDSLVGSKVIDWACENWGQAGIRLRCHDALSDEIQFHHRYLLKNPEIAKLINRWIDSDNYDDVSPKHTKKLLNFYNEL
;
A
#
# COMPACT_ATOMS: atom_id res chain seq x y z
N MET A 1 17.70 -43.37 -34.73
CA MET A 1 17.41 -42.94 -33.34
C MET A 1 17.22 -41.43 -33.35
N ILE A 2 15.96 -40.97 -33.39
CA ILE A 2 15.63 -39.54 -33.27
C ILE A 2 15.50 -39.26 -31.78
N SER A 3 16.46 -38.56 -31.21
CA SER A 3 16.44 -38.15 -29.81
C SER A 3 15.43 -37.02 -29.65
N LEU A 4 14.24 -37.34 -29.14
CA LEU A 4 13.21 -36.37 -28.79
C LEU A 4 13.71 -35.58 -27.57
N PHE A 5 14.26 -34.39 -27.78
CA PHE A 5 14.50 -33.45 -26.69
C PHE A 5 13.15 -32.95 -26.17
N LEU A 6 12.60 -33.65 -25.18
CA LEU A 6 11.57 -33.14 -24.29
C LEU A 6 12.19 -32.01 -23.46
N THR A 7 12.17 -30.79 -24.00
CA THR A 7 12.28 -29.59 -23.18
C THR A 7 11.04 -29.57 -22.29
N PHE A 8 11.17 -30.09 -21.06
CA PHE A 8 10.25 -29.73 -19.99
C PHE A 8 10.36 -28.22 -19.82
N ALA A 9 9.45 -27.47 -20.44
CA ALA A 9 9.25 -26.09 -20.07
C ALA A 9 8.83 -26.11 -18.59
N LEU A 10 9.74 -25.68 -17.70
CA LEU A 10 9.40 -25.52 -16.28
C LEU A 10 8.14 -24.65 -16.23
N ALA A 11 7.10 -25.15 -15.54
CA ALA A 11 5.87 -24.39 -15.37
C ALA A 11 6.21 -23.09 -14.64
N LYS A 12 5.79 -21.95 -15.21
CA LYS A 12 6.00 -20.64 -14.60
C LYS A 12 5.26 -20.55 -13.27
N LYS A 13 5.85 -19.86 -12.31
CA LYS A 13 5.21 -19.59 -11.02
C LYS A 13 4.10 -18.57 -11.25
N PRO A 14 2.81 -18.89 -11.01
CA PRO A 14 1.75 -17.92 -11.19
C PRO A 14 1.95 -16.70 -10.28
N ILE A 15 1.60 -15.52 -10.78
CA ILE A 15 1.80 -14.23 -10.10
C ILE A 15 0.46 -13.63 -9.70
N VAL A 16 0.34 -13.18 -8.45
CA VAL A 16 -0.78 -12.34 -8.00
C VAL A 16 -0.23 -10.97 -7.59
N ILE A 17 -0.70 -9.92 -8.24
CA ILE A 17 -0.33 -8.52 -7.98
C ILE A 17 -1.32 -7.86 -7.02
N ILE A 18 -0.82 -7.28 -5.92
CA ILE A 18 -1.62 -6.51 -4.96
C ILE A 18 -1.21 -5.03 -5.06
N PRO A 19 -2.10 -4.13 -5.51
CA PRO A 19 -1.75 -2.73 -5.72
C PRO A 19 -1.58 -1.97 -4.40
N SER A 20 -0.98 -0.77 -4.41
CA SER A 20 -0.99 0.12 -3.24
C SER A 20 -2.35 0.83 -3.09
N HIS A 21 -2.51 1.57 -1.99
CA HIS A 21 -3.65 2.47 -1.81
C HIS A 21 -3.76 3.47 -2.97
N PHE A 22 -5.01 3.81 -3.34
CA PHE A 22 -5.36 4.52 -4.58
C PHE A 22 -4.94 3.82 -5.88
N GLY A 23 -4.35 2.62 -5.83
CA GLY A 23 -3.89 1.87 -7.00
C GLY A 23 -4.95 0.98 -7.65
N SER A 24 -6.10 0.81 -6.99
CA SER A 24 -7.26 0.07 -7.50
C SER A 24 -8.31 1.04 -8.04
N ARG A 25 -8.86 0.73 -9.21
CA ARG A 25 -10.05 1.41 -9.75
C ARG A 25 -11.29 0.98 -8.98
N LEU A 26 -12.03 1.95 -8.47
CA LEU A 26 -13.28 1.71 -7.75
C LEU A 26 -14.49 2.16 -8.57
N TYR A 27 -15.55 1.38 -8.46
CA TYR A 27 -16.87 1.62 -9.05
C TYR A 27 -17.91 1.64 -7.93
N MET A 28 -18.87 2.55 -8.06
CA MET A 28 -19.89 2.80 -7.06
C MET A 28 -21.28 2.52 -7.64
N ASN A 29 -22.11 1.85 -6.84
CA ASN A 29 -23.56 1.83 -6.97
C ASN A 29 -24.16 2.53 -5.76
N SER A 30 -25.02 3.52 -5.95
CA SER A 30 -25.60 4.29 -4.85
C SER A 30 -26.97 4.86 -5.17
N THR A 31 -27.88 4.81 -4.20
CA THR A 31 -29.11 5.62 -4.17
C THR A 31 -29.07 6.69 -3.05
N TYR A 32 -27.88 6.90 -2.48
CA TYR A 32 -27.66 7.90 -1.44
C TYR A 32 -27.54 9.29 -2.07
N GLN A 33 -28.39 10.21 -1.61
CA GLN A 33 -28.42 11.58 -2.07
C GLN A 33 -28.10 12.52 -0.90
N PRO A 34 -26.80 12.88 -0.67
CA PRO A 34 -26.41 13.71 0.47
C PRO A 34 -26.89 15.16 0.34
N PHE A 35 -27.00 15.68 -0.89
CA PHE A 35 -27.46 17.04 -1.18
C PHE A 35 -28.51 17.03 -2.30
N TRP A 36 -29.40 18.02 -2.30
CA TRP A 36 -30.53 18.11 -3.26
C TRP A 36 -30.07 18.15 -4.73
N TYR A 37 -28.87 18.66 -5.00
CA TYR A 37 -28.27 18.75 -6.33
C TYR A 37 -27.47 17.50 -6.74
N CYS A 38 -27.31 16.53 -5.84
CA CYS A 38 -26.66 15.27 -6.16
C CYS A 38 -27.57 14.37 -6.98
N PRO A 39 -27.03 13.52 -7.87
CA PRO A 39 -27.79 12.50 -8.57
C PRO A 39 -28.55 11.59 -7.59
N LYS A 40 -29.81 11.26 -7.92
CA LYS A 40 -30.66 10.38 -7.10
C LYS A 40 -30.22 8.92 -7.12
N SER A 41 -29.54 8.51 -8.18
CA SER A 41 -29.03 7.16 -8.36
C SER A 41 -27.78 7.21 -9.24
N GLU A 42 -26.81 6.38 -8.90
CA GLU A 42 -25.57 6.20 -9.62
C GLU A 42 -25.34 4.69 -9.77
N THR A 43 -25.15 4.22 -11.00
CA THR A 43 -24.93 2.81 -11.31
C THR A 43 -23.61 2.65 -12.05
N ASN A 44 -22.78 1.73 -11.56
CA ASN A 44 -21.47 1.38 -12.09
C ASN A 44 -20.61 2.63 -12.38
N LYS A 45 -20.63 3.58 -11.44
CA LYS A 45 -19.91 4.84 -11.57
C LYS A 45 -18.46 4.66 -11.15
N HIS A 46 -17.50 4.78 -12.07
CA HIS A 46 -16.10 4.96 -11.70
C HIS A 46 -15.98 6.16 -10.75
N VAL A 47 -15.20 6.09 -9.67
CA VAL A 47 -15.17 7.16 -8.64
C VAL A 47 -13.82 7.81 -8.39
N TRP A 48 -12.70 7.23 -8.84
CA TRP A 48 -11.38 7.76 -8.53
C TRP A 48 -10.36 7.35 -9.57
N ILE A 49 -9.67 8.26 -10.28
CA ILE A 49 -9.78 9.73 -10.31
C ILE A 49 -10.74 10.15 -11.43
N ARG A 50 -11.69 11.04 -11.15
CA ARG A 50 -12.60 11.60 -12.15
C ARG A 50 -12.45 13.10 -12.31
N LEU A 51 -11.67 13.50 -13.31
CA LEU A 51 -11.45 14.91 -13.64
C LEU A 51 -12.77 15.65 -13.95
N ARG A 52 -13.75 14.97 -14.56
CA ARG A 52 -15.07 15.53 -14.88
C ARG A 52 -15.87 15.98 -13.65
N ASP A 53 -15.60 15.39 -12.49
CA ASP A 53 -16.33 15.72 -11.26
C ASP A 53 -15.59 16.79 -10.44
N ILE A 54 -14.40 17.23 -10.86
CA ILE A 54 -13.61 18.28 -10.18
C ILE A 54 -14.28 19.66 -10.27
N PRO A 55 -14.92 20.08 -11.39
CA PRO A 55 -15.75 21.27 -11.41
C PRO A 55 -16.91 21.16 -10.40
N SER A 56 -16.97 22.10 -9.45
CA SER A 56 -18.04 22.22 -8.44
C SER A 56 -19.41 22.38 -9.13
N PRO A 57 -20.51 21.72 -8.70
CA PRO A 57 -20.79 21.17 -7.36
C PRO A 57 -20.71 19.64 -7.22
N PHE A 58 -20.45 18.87 -8.28
CA PHE A 58 -20.54 17.39 -8.19
C PHE A 58 -19.40 16.73 -7.40
N LEU A 59 -18.29 17.45 -7.18
CA LEU A 59 -17.19 16.98 -6.35
C LEU A 59 -17.65 16.70 -4.91
N THR A 60 -18.49 17.56 -4.33
CA THR A 60 -18.98 17.37 -2.95
C THR A 60 -19.83 16.11 -2.84
N CYS A 61 -20.72 15.85 -3.81
CA CYS A 61 -21.49 14.61 -3.87
C CYS A 61 -20.59 13.37 -3.88
N LEU A 62 -19.58 13.37 -4.75
CA LEU A 62 -18.66 12.24 -4.90
C LEU A 62 -17.84 12.01 -3.61
N LEU A 63 -17.28 13.06 -3.03
CA LEU A 63 -16.45 12.96 -1.82
C LEU A 63 -17.29 12.52 -0.61
N ASP A 64 -18.54 12.97 -0.49
CA ASP A 64 -19.44 12.53 0.58
C ASP A 64 -19.75 11.03 0.46
N SER A 65 -20.15 10.55 -0.73
CA SER A 65 -20.37 9.12 -0.98
C SER A 65 -19.12 8.27 -0.74
N LEU A 66 -17.93 8.80 -1.02
CA LEU A 66 -16.66 8.12 -0.77
C LEU A 66 -16.27 8.08 0.72
N THR A 67 -16.79 8.99 1.54
CA THR A 67 -16.48 9.10 2.97
C THR A 67 -16.96 7.85 3.71
N LEU A 68 -16.07 7.24 4.50
CA LEU A 68 -16.42 6.12 5.37
C LEU A 68 -17.05 6.60 6.67
N ASP A 69 -18.04 5.85 7.16
CA ASP A 69 -18.62 6.02 8.48
C ASP A 69 -18.12 4.94 9.44
N TYR A 70 -18.32 5.18 10.74
CA TYR A 70 -18.05 4.24 11.81
C TYR A 70 -19.35 3.66 12.35
N ASP A 71 -19.45 2.34 12.43
CA ASP A 71 -20.58 1.68 13.07
C ASP A 71 -20.27 1.36 14.53
N GLU A 72 -20.79 2.17 15.46
CA GLU A 72 -20.49 2.00 16.89
C GLU A 72 -20.94 0.65 17.47
N LYS A 73 -21.94 0.01 16.87
CA LYS A 73 -22.44 -1.30 17.32
C LYS A 73 -21.49 -2.44 16.96
N SER A 74 -21.00 -2.45 15.71
CA SER A 74 -20.09 -3.51 15.24
C SER A 74 -18.61 -3.18 15.43
N GLY A 75 -18.27 -1.92 15.71
CA GLY A 75 -16.90 -1.43 15.82
C GLY A 75 -16.17 -1.36 14.47
N LYS A 76 -16.89 -1.37 13.34
CA LYS A 76 -16.30 -1.49 12.00
C LYS A 76 -16.53 -0.25 11.15
N LEU A 77 -15.63 -0.04 10.19
CA LEU A 77 -15.82 0.91 9.11
C LEU A 77 -16.95 0.44 8.18
N LYS A 78 -17.74 1.38 7.66
CA LYS A 78 -18.79 1.10 6.68
C LYS A 78 -18.90 2.22 5.64
N SER A 79 -19.41 1.87 4.47
CA SER A 79 -19.79 2.86 3.46
C SER A 79 -21.07 3.59 3.86
N LYS A 80 -21.36 4.71 3.18
CA LYS A 80 -22.64 5.43 3.33
C LYS A 80 -23.85 4.52 3.09
N PRO A 81 -25.03 4.84 3.66
CA PRO A 81 -26.26 4.06 3.44
C PRO A 81 -26.53 3.84 1.95
N ASN A 82 -27.08 2.68 1.58
CA ASN A 82 -27.43 2.34 0.20
C ASN A 82 -26.31 2.57 -0.83
N THR A 83 -25.05 2.49 -0.40
CA THR A 83 -23.89 2.71 -1.26
C THR A 83 -22.96 1.51 -1.18
N THR A 84 -22.63 0.94 -2.34
CA THR A 84 -21.68 -0.16 -2.45
C THR A 84 -20.56 0.22 -3.40
N PHE A 85 -19.37 -0.30 -3.10
CA PHE A 85 -18.18 -0.12 -3.91
C PHE A 85 -17.64 -1.47 -4.33
N SER A 86 -17.17 -1.56 -5.57
CA SER A 86 -16.51 -2.73 -6.12
C SER A 86 -15.24 -2.31 -6.84
N THR A 87 -14.28 -3.22 -6.89
CA THR A 87 -13.05 -3.06 -7.68
C THR A 87 -13.29 -3.54 -9.10
N LEU A 88 -12.64 -2.89 -10.07
CA LEU A 88 -12.65 -3.39 -11.44
C LEU A 88 -11.80 -4.66 -11.57
N ASP A 89 -12.31 -5.66 -12.29
CA ASP A 89 -11.53 -6.78 -12.85
C ASP A 89 -10.70 -7.57 -11.82
N PHE A 90 -11.29 -7.95 -10.68
CA PHE A 90 -10.62 -8.82 -9.70
C PHE A 90 -10.21 -10.16 -10.35
N GLY A 91 -8.96 -10.57 -10.16
CA GLY A 91 -8.34 -11.71 -10.83
C GLY A 91 -7.85 -11.43 -12.26
N GLY A 92 -8.22 -10.31 -12.88
CA GLY A 92 -7.61 -9.81 -14.11
C GLY A 92 -6.51 -8.79 -13.81
N VAL A 93 -6.29 -7.79 -14.66
CA VAL A 93 -5.25 -6.75 -14.48
C VAL A 93 -5.76 -5.33 -14.77
N ASP A 94 -6.92 -5.17 -15.41
CA ASP A 94 -7.40 -3.85 -15.88
C ASP A 94 -7.65 -2.90 -14.71
N GLY A 95 -8.06 -3.43 -13.57
CA GLY A 95 -8.30 -2.67 -12.34
C GLY A 95 -7.07 -2.00 -11.74
N ILE A 96 -5.86 -2.36 -12.20
CA ILE A 96 -4.59 -1.82 -11.68
C ILE A 96 -3.74 -1.12 -12.75
N LEU A 97 -4.06 -1.19 -14.04
CA LEU A 97 -3.24 -0.60 -15.10
C LEU A 97 -3.09 0.93 -14.95
N GLY A 98 -4.15 1.61 -14.52
CA GLY A 98 -4.13 3.02 -14.20
C GLY A 98 -5.40 3.45 -13.47
N ILE A 99 -5.34 4.61 -12.83
CA ILE A 99 -6.34 5.00 -11.82
C ILE A 99 -7.31 6.06 -12.30
N GLY A 100 -7.06 6.77 -13.41
CA GLY A 100 -7.96 7.83 -13.87
C GLY A 100 -8.74 7.47 -15.14
N PRO A 101 -9.31 8.45 -15.85
CA PRO A 101 -10.07 8.19 -17.07
C PRO A 101 -9.23 7.43 -18.13
N GLU A 102 -9.95 6.71 -18.97
CA GLU A 102 -9.37 6.06 -20.14
C GLU A 102 -9.30 7.08 -21.28
N TYR A 103 -8.12 7.21 -21.88
CA TYR A 103 -7.91 7.99 -23.08
C TYR A 103 -7.18 7.12 -24.09
N PHE A 104 -7.78 6.91 -25.27
CA PHE A 104 -7.20 6.12 -26.36
C PHE A 104 -6.75 4.71 -25.93
N GLY A 105 -7.56 4.00 -25.15
CA GLY A 105 -7.25 2.64 -24.67
C GLY A 105 -6.24 2.57 -23.52
N ARG A 106 -5.89 3.71 -22.91
CA ARG A 106 -4.93 3.78 -21.81
C ARG A 106 -5.48 4.56 -20.62
N TYR A 107 -5.37 3.98 -19.42
CA TYR A 107 -5.76 4.65 -18.17
C TYR A 107 -4.68 5.63 -17.70
N LEU A 108 -5.06 6.90 -17.51
CA LEU A 108 -4.15 7.94 -17.02
C LEU A 108 -4.62 8.50 -15.67
N PRO A 109 -3.75 8.64 -14.66
CA PRO A 109 -2.33 8.29 -14.67
C PRO A 109 -2.11 6.77 -14.62
N VAL A 110 -1.08 6.33 -15.36
CA VAL A 110 -0.60 4.94 -15.40
C VAL A 110 -0.04 4.52 -14.06
N ASN A 111 -0.26 3.26 -13.70
CA ASN A 111 0.20 2.67 -12.46
C ASN A 111 1.06 1.41 -12.71
N TYR A 112 0.47 0.23 -12.93
CA TYR A 112 1.19 -1.06 -13.05
C TYR A 112 1.46 -1.53 -14.49
N GLU A 113 1.16 -0.70 -15.49
CA GLU A 113 1.22 -1.07 -16.92
C GLU A 113 2.59 -1.64 -17.35
N LEU A 114 3.70 -1.04 -16.91
CA LEU A 114 5.06 -1.49 -17.26
C LEU A 114 5.31 -2.94 -16.80
N TYR A 115 4.89 -3.25 -15.58
CA TYR A 115 5.13 -4.56 -14.97
C TYR A 115 4.25 -5.62 -15.59
N VAL A 116 2.96 -5.31 -15.79
CA VAL A 116 2.02 -6.21 -16.48
C VAL A 116 2.53 -6.51 -17.90
N LYS A 117 2.97 -5.48 -18.65
CA LYS A 117 3.56 -5.67 -19.98
C LYS A 117 4.80 -6.56 -19.94
N SER A 118 5.71 -6.31 -19.00
CA SER A 118 6.93 -7.10 -18.85
C SER A 118 6.63 -8.59 -18.57
N PHE A 119 5.64 -8.90 -17.73
CA PHE A 119 5.22 -10.29 -17.51
C PHE A 119 4.58 -10.91 -18.76
N ILE A 120 3.72 -10.17 -19.47
CA ILE A 120 3.11 -10.66 -20.72
C ILE A 120 4.18 -10.93 -21.80
N GLU A 121 5.17 -10.05 -21.94
CA GLU A 121 6.31 -10.23 -22.85
C GLU A 121 7.15 -11.44 -22.47
N ASN A 122 7.28 -11.73 -21.16
CA ASN A 122 7.87 -12.96 -20.66
C ASN A 122 6.94 -14.18 -20.78
N GLY A 123 5.80 -14.05 -21.46
CA GLY A 123 4.88 -15.12 -21.82
C GLY A 123 3.89 -15.54 -20.74
N TYR A 124 3.63 -14.69 -19.75
CA TYR A 124 2.50 -14.84 -18.84
C TYR A 124 1.18 -14.49 -19.53
N LYS A 125 0.08 -15.07 -19.09
CA LYS A 125 -1.29 -14.92 -19.58
C LYS A 125 -2.21 -14.50 -18.43
N VAL A 126 -2.85 -13.34 -18.62
CA VAL A 126 -3.85 -12.80 -17.70
C VAL A 126 -4.95 -13.84 -17.43
N ARG A 127 -5.36 -13.97 -16.17
CA ARG A 127 -6.36 -14.94 -15.68
C ARG A 127 -5.95 -16.42 -15.80
N LYS A 128 -4.72 -16.71 -16.21
CA LYS A 128 -4.15 -18.06 -16.19
C LYS A 128 -3.00 -18.16 -15.20
N ASP A 129 -1.93 -17.41 -15.40
CA ASP A 129 -0.73 -17.38 -14.54
C ASP A 129 -0.33 -15.96 -14.13
N LEU A 130 -1.09 -14.94 -14.55
CA LEU A 130 -0.97 -13.56 -14.11
C LEU A 130 -2.32 -13.03 -13.65
N PHE A 131 -2.38 -12.58 -12.40
CA PHE A 131 -3.59 -12.13 -11.73
C PHE A 131 -3.31 -10.83 -10.95
N SER A 132 -4.36 -10.10 -10.62
CA SER A 132 -4.31 -9.02 -9.63
C SER A 132 -5.47 -9.10 -8.64
N ALA A 133 -5.24 -8.61 -7.43
CA ALA A 133 -6.22 -8.56 -6.34
C ALA A 133 -6.45 -7.11 -5.88
N PRO A 134 -7.08 -6.26 -6.70
CA PRO A 134 -7.45 -4.91 -6.31
C PRO A 134 -8.39 -4.93 -5.10
N TYR A 135 -8.37 -3.87 -4.31
CA TYR A 135 -9.15 -3.74 -3.07
C TYR A 135 -9.65 -2.31 -2.85
N ASP A 136 -10.59 -2.16 -1.92
CA ASP A 136 -11.13 -0.87 -1.51
C ASP A 136 -10.16 -0.16 -0.57
N TRP A 137 -9.28 0.65 -1.15
CA TRP A 137 -8.25 1.37 -0.42
C TRP A 137 -8.79 2.34 0.62
N ARG A 138 -10.09 2.70 0.61
CA ARG A 138 -10.67 3.58 1.63
C ARG A 138 -10.58 2.95 3.02
N PHE A 139 -10.69 1.62 3.11
CA PHE A 139 -10.65 0.88 4.37
C PHE A 139 -9.25 0.72 4.97
N GLY A 140 -8.19 1.05 4.23
CA GLY A 140 -6.81 0.83 4.69
C GLY A 140 -6.47 -0.65 4.83
N LEU A 141 -5.95 -1.05 5.98
CA LEU A 141 -5.65 -2.44 6.32
C LEU A 141 -6.86 -3.17 6.93
N GLU A 142 -7.90 -2.44 7.32
CA GLU A 142 -9.15 -2.99 7.84
C GLU A 142 -10.12 -3.39 6.72
N GLN A 143 -9.63 -4.20 5.79
CA GLN A 143 -10.44 -4.74 4.70
C GLN A 143 -11.54 -5.67 5.25
N PRO A 144 -12.71 -5.72 4.59
CA PRO A 144 -13.75 -6.66 4.96
C PRO A 144 -13.27 -8.11 4.77
N GLU A 145 -13.74 -9.02 5.62
CA GLU A 145 -13.37 -10.45 5.57
C GLU A 145 -13.62 -11.08 4.19
N SER A 146 -14.63 -10.60 3.46
CA SER A 146 -14.94 -11.02 2.09
C SER A 146 -13.79 -10.77 1.12
N TYR A 147 -12.96 -9.73 1.32
CA TYR A 147 -11.77 -9.49 0.51
C TYR A 147 -10.72 -10.58 0.74
N TYR A 148 -10.40 -10.87 2.00
CA TYR A 148 -9.40 -11.89 2.34
C TYR A 148 -9.82 -13.30 1.88
N LYS A 149 -11.12 -13.62 1.96
CA LYS A 149 -11.68 -14.86 1.38
C LYS A 149 -11.48 -14.92 -0.14
N GLN A 150 -11.73 -13.82 -0.85
CA GLN A 150 -11.51 -13.74 -2.30
C GLN A 150 -10.03 -13.83 -2.66
N LEU A 151 -9.14 -13.18 -1.90
CA LEU A 151 -7.69 -13.25 -2.09
C LEU A 151 -7.17 -14.68 -1.88
N ARG A 152 -7.58 -15.34 -0.79
CA ARG A 152 -7.25 -16.75 -0.53
C ARG A 152 -7.71 -17.65 -1.68
N ALA A 153 -8.97 -17.51 -2.10
CA ALA A 153 -9.52 -18.28 -3.21
C ALA A 153 -8.77 -18.01 -4.53
N LEU A 154 -8.37 -16.77 -4.80
CA LEU A 154 -7.60 -16.43 -5.99
C LEU A 154 -6.23 -17.13 -5.99
N ILE A 155 -5.54 -17.15 -4.84
CA ILE A 155 -4.24 -17.83 -4.69
C ILE A 155 -4.40 -19.36 -4.87
N GLU A 156 -5.40 -19.97 -4.23
CA GLU A 156 -5.69 -21.41 -4.37
C GLU A 156 -6.07 -21.78 -5.82
N ASN A 157 -6.81 -20.90 -6.49
CA ASN A 157 -7.20 -21.06 -7.88
C ASN A 157 -5.99 -20.91 -8.84
N ALA A 158 -5.15 -19.90 -8.63
CA ALA A 158 -3.91 -19.70 -9.38
C ALA A 158 -2.98 -20.91 -9.22
N TYR A 159 -2.88 -21.48 -8.02
CA TYR A 159 -2.11 -22.70 -7.78
C TYR A 159 -2.65 -23.91 -8.58
N SER A 160 -3.95 -24.19 -8.47
CA SER A 160 -4.55 -25.38 -9.08
C SER A 160 -4.57 -25.31 -10.61
N GLN A 161 -4.87 -24.14 -11.20
CA GLN A 161 -4.86 -23.95 -12.65
C GLN A 161 -3.47 -24.05 -13.28
N ASN A 162 -2.40 -23.89 -12.49
CA ASN A 162 -1.01 -23.95 -12.97
C ASN A 162 -0.29 -25.22 -12.49
N GLY A 163 -1.01 -26.34 -12.50
CA GLY A 163 -0.42 -27.65 -12.23
C GLY A 163 0.13 -27.77 -10.81
N ASN A 164 -0.54 -27.15 -9.83
CA ASN A 164 -0.12 -27.12 -8.43
C ASN A 164 1.24 -26.43 -8.22
N THR A 165 1.54 -25.41 -9.04
CA THR A 165 2.72 -24.58 -8.87
C THR A 165 2.44 -23.47 -7.87
N LYS A 166 3.34 -23.31 -6.89
CA LYS A 166 3.23 -22.27 -5.85
C LYS A 166 3.21 -20.85 -6.44
N VAL A 167 2.43 -19.99 -5.82
CA VAL A 167 2.15 -18.62 -6.27
C VAL A 167 3.21 -17.65 -5.76
N SER A 168 3.72 -16.81 -6.66
CA SER A 168 4.54 -15.64 -6.32
C SER A 168 3.65 -14.42 -6.14
N LEU A 169 3.78 -13.74 -5.00
CA LEU A 169 3.04 -12.52 -4.72
C LEU A 169 3.92 -11.32 -5.06
N LEU A 170 3.35 -10.32 -5.73
CA LEU A 170 4.00 -9.03 -5.95
C LEU A 170 3.11 -7.94 -5.38
N ALA A 171 3.62 -7.15 -4.47
CA ALA A 171 2.83 -6.13 -3.82
C ALA A 171 3.62 -4.83 -3.62
N HIS A 172 2.92 -3.70 -3.58
CA HIS A 172 3.54 -2.38 -3.48
C HIS A 172 2.89 -1.52 -2.40
N GLY A 173 3.69 -0.75 -1.65
CA GLY A 173 3.20 0.24 -0.70
C GLY A 173 2.31 -0.39 0.37
N LEU A 174 1.10 0.16 0.54
CA LEU A 174 0.11 -0.36 1.49
C LEU A 174 -0.37 -1.77 1.11
N GLY A 175 -0.38 -2.12 -0.17
CA GLY A 175 -0.74 -3.47 -0.63
C GLY A 175 0.27 -4.53 -0.17
N ALA A 176 1.55 -4.15 -0.07
CA ALA A 176 2.58 -5.03 0.47
C ALA A 176 2.38 -5.27 1.96
N THR A 177 2.06 -4.22 2.73
CA THR A 177 1.70 -4.36 4.15
C THR A 177 0.42 -5.20 4.31
N LEU A 178 -0.60 -4.96 3.49
CA LEU A 178 -1.87 -5.69 3.51
C LEU A 178 -1.68 -7.20 3.29
N VAL A 179 -0.96 -7.57 2.22
CA VAL A 179 -0.75 -8.99 1.93
C VAL A 179 0.22 -9.62 2.92
N HIS A 180 1.18 -8.87 3.46
CA HIS A 180 2.04 -9.35 4.54
C HIS A 180 1.22 -9.72 5.78
N SER A 181 0.37 -8.81 6.28
CA SER A 181 -0.52 -9.08 7.42
C SER A 181 -1.50 -10.22 7.14
N PHE A 182 -2.07 -10.30 5.94
CA PHE A 182 -2.89 -11.46 5.55
C PHE A 182 -2.12 -12.78 5.70
N LEU A 183 -0.90 -12.84 5.18
CA LEU A 183 -0.07 -14.03 5.27
C LEU A 183 0.31 -14.33 6.73
N THR A 184 0.79 -13.37 7.50
CA THR A 184 1.34 -13.64 8.85
C THR A 184 0.27 -13.80 9.92
N ASP A 185 -0.88 -13.16 9.77
CA ASP A 185 -1.88 -13.02 10.84
C ASP A 185 -3.17 -13.81 10.56
N MET A 186 -3.48 -14.08 9.28
CA MET A 186 -4.78 -14.63 8.87
C MET A 186 -4.68 -15.99 8.17
N THR A 187 -3.47 -16.53 7.98
CA THR A 187 -3.27 -17.85 7.35
C THR A 187 -2.43 -18.77 8.23
N GLU A 188 -2.56 -20.07 7.98
CA GLU A 188 -1.78 -21.08 8.69
C GLU A 188 -0.44 -21.35 7.99
N PRO A 189 0.65 -21.65 8.72
CA PRO A 189 1.95 -22.03 8.13
C PRO A 189 1.85 -23.15 7.08
N LYS A 190 0.99 -24.15 7.33
CA LYS A 190 0.74 -25.26 6.39
C LYS A 190 0.11 -24.78 5.07
N TRP A 191 -0.79 -23.80 5.15
CA TRP A 191 -1.40 -23.21 3.96
C TRP A 191 -0.34 -22.45 3.17
N ARG A 192 0.44 -21.58 3.81
CA ARG A 192 1.52 -20.83 3.14
C ARG A 192 2.56 -21.75 2.50
N LYS A 193 2.99 -22.80 3.20
CA LYS A 193 3.91 -23.81 2.67
C LYS A 193 3.37 -24.51 1.41
N THR A 194 2.05 -24.69 1.32
CA THR A 194 1.40 -25.31 0.17
C THR A 194 1.30 -24.35 -1.01
N TYR A 195 0.83 -23.12 -0.78
CA TYR A 195 0.40 -22.23 -1.86
C TYR A 195 1.38 -21.12 -2.22
N ILE A 196 2.28 -20.72 -1.33
CA ILE A 196 3.13 -19.53 -1.52
C ILE A 196 4.56 -19.96 -1.86
N ASP A 197 5.07 -19.44 -2.98
CA ASP A 197 6.48 -19.57 -3.36
C ASP A 197 7.32 -18.50 -2.67
N SER A 198 6.96 -17.25 -2.93
CA SER A 198 7.62 -16.07 -2.41
C SER A 198 6.69 -14.86 -2.41
N ALA A 199 7.01 -13.86 -1.60
CA ALA A 199 6.38 -12.54 -1.64
C ALA A 199 7.43 -11.48 -1.93
N THR A 200 7.23 -10.73 -3.01
CA THR A 200 8.05 -9.59 -3.40
C THR A 200 7.34 -8.30 -3.00
N TYR A 201 7.93 -7.57 -2.07
CA TYR A 201 7.42 -6.32 -1.54
C TYR A 201 8.21 -5.15 -2.13
N VAL A 202 7.52 -4.25 -2.84
CA VAL A 202 8.07 -3.00 -3.35
C VAL A 202 7.64 -1.86 -2.43
N ALA A 203 8.60 -1.20 -1.78
CA ALA A 203 8.39 -0.12 -0.83
C ALA A 203 7.25 -0.40 0.17
N PRO A 204 7.28 -1.50 0.94
CA PRO A 204 6.22 -1.80 1.90
C PRO A 204 6.08 -0.67 2.92
N ALA A 205 4.84 -0.28 3.23
CA ALA A 205 4.54 0.89 4.05
C ALA A 205 4.77 0.70 5.57
N TRP A 206 5.62 -0.24 5.98
CA TRP A 206 5.82 -0.60 7.39
C TRP A 206 6.39 0.53 8.24
N SER A 207 7.24 1.37 7.67
CA SER A 207 7.77 2.56 8.34
C SER A 207 6.73 3.68 8.48
N GLY A 208 5.64 3.60 7.73
CA GLY A 208 4.69 4.70 7.56
C GLY A 208 5.17 5.79 6.58
N SER A 209 4.28 6.73 6.31
CA SER A 209 4.43 7.84 5.38
C SER A 209 4.21 9.17 6.08
N GLY A 210 5.19 10.08 5.97
CA GLY A 210 4.97 11.45 6.43
C GLY A 210 3.90 12.17 5.62
N GLN A 211 3.69 11.85 4.34
CA GLN A 211 2.60 12.44 3.56
C GLN A 211 1.22 12.01 4.06
N ALA A 212 1.06 10.74 4.45
CA ALA A 212 -0.18 10.29 5.10
C ALA A 212 -0.40 11.01 6.43
N PHE A 213 0.65 11.12 7.26
CA PHE A 213 0.59 11.91 8.49
C PHE A 213 0.19 13.37 8.22
N PHE A 214 0.79 14.03 7.24
CA PHE A 214 0.45 15.41 6.91
C PHE A 214 -0.97 15.54 6.38
N ALA A 215 -1.46 14.55 5.62
CA ALA A 215 -2.82 14.53 5.13
C ALA A 215 -3.84 14.39 6.27
N THR A 216 -3.56 13.52 7.25
CA THR A 216 -4.38 13.39 8.47
C THR A 216 -4.31 14.64 9.34
N TRP A 217 -3.12 15.24 9.53
CA TRP A 217 -2.96 16.47 10.31
C TRP A 217 -3.70 17.66 9.69
N ARG A 218 -3.60 17.79 8.36
CA ARG A 218 -4.12 18.95 7.60
C ARG A 218 -5.50 18.69 6.99
N LEU A 219 -6.07 17.50 7.12
CA LEU A 219 -7.35 17.11 6.51
C LEU A 219 -7.49 17.55 5.04
N ARG A 220 -6.44 17.29 4.25
CA ARG A 220 -6.38 17.56 2.81
C ARG A 220 -5.47 16.56 2.12
N PHE A 221 -5.66 16.36 0.82
CA PHE A 221 -4.76 15.51 0.04
C PHE A 221 -3.32 16.07 0.02
N PRO A 222 -2.30 15.19 0.00
CA PRO A 222 -0.93 15.62 -0.26
C PRO A 222 -0.84 16.47 -1.53
N PHE A 223 -0.04 17.53 -1.49
CA PHE A 223 0.21 18.46 -2.60
C PHE A 223 -1.00 19.28 -3.13
N ILE A 224 -2.20 19.08 -2.58
CA ILE A 224 -3.39 19.87 -2.91
C ILE A 224 -3.70 20.84 -1.77
N HIS A 225 -3.72 22.15 -2.06
CA HIS A 225 -3.92 23.22 -1.07
C HIS A 225 -5.37 23.67 -0.89
N ILE A 226 -6.31 23.02 -1.58
CA ILE A 226 -7.75 23.28 -1.48
C ILE A 226 -8.30 22.59 -0.22
N ARG A 227 -9.15 23.30 0.53
CA ARG A 227 -9.84 22.79 1.73
C ARG A 227 -11.29 23.27 1.70
N PHE A 228 -12.23 22.34 1.86
CA PHE A 228 -13.65 22.58 2.10
C PHE A 228 -14.20 21.39 2.91
N ASP A 229 -15.35 21.56 3.55
CA ASP A 229 -15.80 20.63 4.60
C ASP A 229 -15.91 19.19 4.12
N THR A 230 -16.55 18.94 2.98
CA THR A 230 -16.68 17.57 2.47
C THR A 230 -15.34 16.92 2.13
N LEU A 231 -14.36 17.69 1.63
CA LEU A 231 -13.00 17.18 1.42
C LEU A 231 -12.32 16.84 2.74
N ARG A 232 -12.50 17.68 3.78
CA ARG A 232 -11.97 17.40 5.12
C ARG A 232 -12.58 16.12 5.70
N GLN A 233 -13.90 15.95 5.59
CA GLN A 233 -14.61 14.75 6.05
C GLN A 233 -14.12 13.49 5.33
N PHE A 234 -13.97 13.56 4.01
CA PHE A 234 -13.44 12.46 3.22
C PHE A 234 -12.04 12.08 3.66
N VAL A 235 -11.11 13.04 3.72
CA VAL A 235 -9.72 12.78 4.13
C VAL A 235 -9.65 12.26 5.57
N ALA A 236 -10.45 12.80 6.49
CA ALA A 236 -10.55 12.33 7.87
C ALA A 236 -11.08 10.90 8.01
N SER A 237 -11.69 10.33 6.97
CA SER A 237 -12.24 8.96 6.97
C SER A 237 -11.32 7.93 6.31
N LEU A 238 -10.21 8.35 5.69
CA LEU A 238 -9.37 7.47 4.87
C LEU A 238 -8.51 6.53 5.74
N GLY A 239 -8.94 5.27 5.84
CA GLY A 239 -8.19 4.20 6.49
C GLY A 239 -6.79 4.01 5.92
N ALA A 240 -6.58 4.24 4.62
CA ALA A 240 -5.25 4.17 4.01
C ALA A 240 -4.25 5.15 4.62
N PHE A 241 -4.67 6.37 4.98
CA PHE A 241 -3.78 7.33 5.64
C PHE A 241 -3.54 6.94 7.10
N HIS A 242 -4.57 6.49 7.80
CA HIS A 242 -4.46 6.06 9.19
C HIS A 242 -3.56 4.82 9.35
N ALA A 243 -3.65 3.87 8.41
CA ALA A 243 -2.84 2.66 8.40
C ALA A 243 -1.36 2.90 8.05
N THR A 244 -1.02 4.10 7.58
CA THR A 244 0.32 4.46 7.11
C THR A 244 0.87 5.68 7.82
N LEU A 245 0.40 5.98 9.04
CA LEU A 245 1.12 6.92 9.90
C LEU A 245 2.54 6.37 10.21
N PRO A 246 3.53 7.25 10.46
CA PRO A 246 4.84 6.84 10.96
C PRO A 246 4.70 5.85 12.11
N ASN A 247 5.41 4.72 12.00
CA ASN A 247 5.26 3.61 12.93
C ASN A 247 5.64 4.01 14.36
N SER A 248 4.71 3.85 15.31
CA SER A 248 4.87 4.33 16.69
C SER A 248 5.99 3.60 17.44
N ILE A 249 6.28 2.34 17.08
CA ILE A 249 7.35 1.54 17.69
C ILE A 249 8.70 1.90 17.05
N ALA A 250 8.76 1.92 15.72
CA ALA A 250 10.00 2.20 15.01
C ALA A 250 10.51 3.62 15.27
N TYR A 251 9.60 4.59 15.44
CA TYR A 251 9.91 5.99 15.71
C TYR A 251 9.68 6.37 17.18
N ALA A 252 9.64 5.40 18.10
CA ALA A 252 9.33 5.64 19.52
C ALA A 252 10.18 6.76 20.15
N ASN A 253 11.44 6.91 19.72
CA ASN A 253 12.37 7.93 20.22
C ASN A 253 12.73 9.01 19.18
N ASN A 254 12.15 8.94 17.98
CA ASN A 254 12.43 9.92 16.93
C ASN A 254 11.42 11.06 17.01
N THR A 255 11.89 12.30 17.03
CA THR A 255 11.02 13.48 16.95
C THR A 255 10.29 13.50 15.61
N LEU A 256 8.96 13.44 15.68
CA LEU A 256 8.06 13.55 14.53
C LEU A 256 7.26 14.86 14.55
N ILE A 257 7.09 15.49 15.71
CA ILE A 257 6.51 16.83 15.81
C ILE A 257 7.39 17.69 16.71
N VAL A 258 7.73 18.90 16.27
CA VAL A 258 8.19 19.97 17.16
C VAL A 258 7.02 20.93 17.33
N GLY A 259 6.49 21.00 18.55
CA GLY A 259 5.35 21.84 18.89
C GLY A 259 5.69 23.34 18.92
N PRO A 260 4.68 24.22 18.90
CA PRO A 260 4.87 25.67 19.05
C PRO A 260 5.55 26.09 20.37
N ASP A 261 5.43 25.24 21.39
CA ASP A 261 6.07 25.37 22.71
C ASP A 261 7.55 24.91 22.70
N GLY A 262 8.06 24.43 21.57
CA GLY A 262 9.39 23.86 21.43
C GLY A 262 9.50 22.42 21.90
N ARG A 263 8.41 21.77 22.33
CA ARG A 263 8.43 20.37 22.77
C ARG A 263 8.57 19.43 21.58
N ASN A 264 9.46 18.45 21.73
CA ASN A 264 9.59 17.34 20.79
C ASN A 264 8.60 16.23 21.16
N TYR A 265 7.75 15.86 20.22
CA TYR A 265 6.87 14.69 20.32
C TYR A 265 7.36 13.59 19.40
N THR A 266 7.36 12.38 19.92
CA THR A 266 7.94 11.22 19.25
C THR A 266 6.88 10.36 18.53
N GLY A 267 7.31 9.29 17.85
CA GLY A 267 6.40 8.29 17.30
C GLY A 267 5.47 7.68 18.33
N SER A 268 5.93 7.49 19.57
CA SER A 268 5.10 6.95 20.66
C SER A 268 3.96 7.89 21.08
N GLU A 269 4.11 9.20 20.85
CA GLU A 269 3.13 10.23 21.21
C GLU A 269 2.26 10.68 20.02
N LEU A 270 2.60 10.29 18.78
CA LEU A 270 1.99 10.84 17.56
C LEU A 270 0.46 10.76 17.54
N ILE A 271 -0.10 9.57 17.81
CA ILE A 271 -1.55 9.34 17.81
C ILE A 271 -2.22 10.13 18.95
N LYS A 272 -1.56 10.23 20.10
CA LYS A 272 -2.06 10.99 21.25
C LYS A 272 -2.13 12.49 20.92
N VAL A 273 -1.09 13.05 20.31
CA VAL A 273 -1.06 14.47 19.89
C VAL A 273 -2.14 14.77 18.85
N LEU A 274 -2.37 13.86 17.88
CA LEU A 274 -3.47 13.98 16.92
C LEU A 274 -4.84 14.10 17.63
N LYS A 275 -5.04 13.32 18.70
CA LYS A 275 -6.27 13.34 19.52
C LYS A 275 -6.40 14.62 20.33
N GLU A 276 -5.36 14.99 21.08
CA GLU A 276 -5.34 16.14 22.00
C GLU A 276 -5.59 17.45 21.27
N HIS A 277 -5.06 17.59 20.04
CA HIS A 277 -5.25 18.78 19.21
C HIS A 277 -6.43 18.68 18.24
N GLY A 278 -7.34 17.72 18.44
CA GLY A 278 -8.62 17.65 17.72
C GLY A 278 -8.47 17.53 16.20
N LYS A 279 -7.41 16.88 15.70
CA LYS A 279 -7.19 16.71 14.25
C LYS A 279 -8.22 15.80 13.60
N LEU A 280 -8.83 14.92 14.39
CA LEU A 280 -10.02 14.16 14.07
C LEU A 280 -11.06 14.38 15.16
N ASN A 281 -12.34 14.50 14.81
CA ASN A 281 -13.40 14.52 15.81
C ASN A 281 -13.56 13.13 16.47
N ALA A 282 -14.36 13.03 17.55
CA ALA A 282 -14.49 11.80 18.32
C ALA A 282 -14.89 10.56 17.48
N THR A 283 -15.84 10.70 16.56
CA THR A 283 -16.30 9.59 15.70
C THR A 283 -15.25 9.22 14.66
N GLN A 284 -14.61 10.21 14.03
CA GLN A 284 -13.52 10.01 13.08
C GLN A 284 -12.33 9.32 13.75
N PHE A 285 -12.01 9.70 14.99
CA PHE A 285 -10.92 9.11 15.75
C PHE A 285 -11.19 7.62 16.04
N LYS A 286 -12.42 7.25 16.45
CA LYS A 286 -12.81 5.83 16.63
C LYS A 286 -12.68 5.02 15.32
N ALA A 287 -13.07 5.60 14.18
CA ALA A 287 -12.85 4.99 12.87
C ALA A 287 -11.35 4.83 12.57
N ALA A 288 -10.55 5.86 12.84
CA ALA A 288 -9.11 5.85 12.59
C ALA A 288 -8.36 4.84 13.46
N GLU A 289 -8.78 4.63 14.71
CA GLU A 289 -8.22 3.63 15.64
C GLU A 289 -8.24 2.21 15.07
N GLN A 290 -9.22 1.87 14.23
CA GLN A 290 -9.27 0.57 13.55
C GLN A 290 -8.03 0.34 12.67
N ASN A 291 -7.46 1.40 12.09
CA ASN A 291 -6.25 1.33 11.27
C ASN A 291 -4.98 1.72 12.03
N PHE A 292 -5.05 2.61 13.03
CA PHE A 292 -3.88 3.02 13.81
C PHE A 292 -3.16 1.87 14.50
N LYS A 293 -3.90 0.83 14.92
CA LYS A 293 -3.32 -0.36 15.56
C LYS A 293 -2.20 -1.01 14.72
N HIS A 294 -2.31 -0.98 13.40
CA HIS A 294 -1.30 -1.53 12.48
C HIS A 294 -0.01 -0.68 12.40
N THR A 295 -0.04 0.55 12.91
CA THR A 295 1.14 1.42 13.02
C THR A 295 1.84 1.28 14.37
N GLN A 296 1.30 0.46 15.27
CA GLN A 296 1.79 0.26 16.64
C GLN A 296 2.45 -1.11 16.83
N GLU A 297 2.80 -1.78 15.74
CA GLU A 297 3.54 -3.04 15.72
C GLU A 297 4.57 -3.06 14.59
N LEU A 298 5.59 -3.90 14.73
CA LEU A 298 6.56 -4.18 13.66
C LEU A 298 6.09 -5.39 12.83
N PRO A 299 6.41 -5.45 11.53
CA PRO A 299 6.01 -6.58 10.69
C PRO A 299 6.61 -7.89 11.20
N LYS A 300 5.81 -8.95 11.21
CA LYS A 300 6.21 -10.26 11.74
C LYS A 300 7.20 -10.94 10.80
N GLN A 301 8.14 -11.67 11.39
CA GLN A 301 9.09 -12.44 10.60
C GLN A 301 8.36 -13.51 9.76
N PRO A 302 8.58 -13.57 8.43
CA PRO A 302 7.90 -14.51 7.55
C PRO A 302 8.50 -15.92 7.65
N ASP A 303 7.66 -16.94 7.44
CA ASP A 303 8.04 -18.36 7.27
C ASP A 303 7.97 -18.81 5.80
N PHE A 304 8.05 -17.85 4.87
CA PHE A 304 8.06 -18.03 3.42
C PHE A 304 9.12 -17.10 2.81
N ASN A 305 9.55 -17.40 1.58
CA ASN A 305 10.59 -16.61 0.92
C ASN A 305 10.12 -15.17 0.68
N VAL A 306 10.98 -14.20 0.96
CA VAL A 306 10.67 -12.78 0.80
C VAL A 306 11.75 -12.09 -0.02
N ASN A 307 11.30 -11.22 -0.92
CA ASN A 307 12.16 -10.26 -1.57
C ASN A 307 11.63 -8.84 -1.28
N ILE A 308 12.52 -7.90 -0.98
CA ILE A 308 12.17 -6.53 -0.63
C ILE A 308 12.94 -5.59 -1.55
N ILE A 309 12.23 -4.68 -2.21
CA ILE A 309 12.81 -3.60 -3.01
C ILE A 309 12.35 -2.30 -2.40
N PHE A 310 13.28 -1.41 -2.10
CA PHE A 310 12.96 -0.11 -1.54
C PHE A 310 14.05 0.90 -1.92
N ASN A 311 13.89 2.14 -1.45
CA ASN A 311 14.89 3.18 -1.62
C ASN A 311 14.99 3.95 -0.30
N SER A 312 16.19 4.03 0.28
CA SER A 312 16.49 4.85 1.45
C SER A 312 17.22 6.16 1.12
N GLY A 313 17.61 6.34 -0.16
CA GLY A 313 18.46 7.43 -0.63
C GLY A 313 17.77 8.79 -0.76
N VAL A 314 16.44 8.87 -0.66
CA VAL A 314 15.70 10.13 -0.79
C VAL A 314 15.41 10.74 0.57
N LYS A 315 15.74 12.02 0.74
CA LYS A 315 15.29 12.80 1.89
C LYS A 315 13.77 12.85 1.93
N THR A 316 13.19 12.10 2.85
CA THR A 316 11.75 11.84 2.91
C THR A 316 11.14 12.59 4.08
N PRO A 317 10.14 13.45 3.87
CA PRO A 317 9.51 14.16 4.96
C PRO A 317 8.72 13.15 5.82
N MET A 318 9.03 13.10 7.12
CA MET A 318 8.44 12.16 8.09
C MET A 318 7.74 12.84 9.26
N GLY A 319 8.08 14.11 9.56
CA GLY A 319 7.54 14.86 10.69
C GLY A 319 7.28 16.33 10.39
N LEU A 320 6.77 17.10 11.37
CA LEU A 320 6.42 18.51 11.25
C LEU A 320 7.05 19.37 12.35
N ILE A 321 7.58 20.53 11.98
CA ILE A 321 7.91 21.63 12.88
C ILE A 321 6.79 22.66 12.74
N LEU A 322 6.09 22.94 13.82
CA LEU A 322 4.87 23.75 13.83
C LEU A 322 5.12 25.11 14.49
N LYS A 323 4.68 26.18 13.84
CA LYS A 323 4.62 27.52 14.47
C LYS A 323 3.38 27.69 15.35
N ASP A 324 2.30 27.03 14.98
CA ASP A 324 1.04 26.96 15.70
C ASP A 324 0.38 25.61 15.40
N TRP A 325 -0.61 25.18 16.20
CA TRP A 325 -1.21 23.86 16.04
C TRP A 325 -1.99 23.70 14.73
N GLU A 326 -2.45 24.79 14.11
CA GLU A 326 -3.14 24.79 12.81
C GLU A 326 -2.21 25.07 11.62
N ASP A 327 -0.91 25.27 11.87
CA ASP A 327 0.12 25.52 10.87
C ASP A 327 0.19 24.36 9.86
N VAL A 328 0.53 24.69 8.62
CA VAL A 328 0.92 23.69 7.64
C VAL A 328 2.21 22.99 8.08
N GLY A 329 3.11 23.68 8.77
CA GLY A 329 4.34 23.13 9.34
C GLY A 329 5.45 22.88 8.31
N ARG A 330 6.71 22.97 8.77
CA ARG A 330 7.91 22.60 7.99
C ARG A 330 8.26 21.12 8.19
N PRO A 331 8.69 20.40 7.15
CA PRO A 331 9.00 18.98 7.28
C PRO A 331 10.28 18.71 8.08
N ILE A 332 10.22 17.68 8.93
CA ILE A 332 11.38 16.94 9.46
C ILE A 332 11.66 15.80 8.49
N TYR A 333 12.91 15.63 8.07
CA TYR A 333 13.29 14.63 7.07
C TYR A 333 13.93 13.40 7.71
N GLY A 334 13.64 12.23 7.15
CA GLY A 334 14.33 10.97 7.39
C GLY A 334 14.72 10.30 6.06
N HIS A 335 15.20 9.07 6.14
CA HIS A 335 15.53 8.22 4.99
C HIS A 335 14.27 7.58 4.40
N GLY A 336 14.23 7.41 3.08
CA GLY A 336 13.09 6.82 2.39
C GLY A 336 13.08 7.12 0.90
N ASP A 337 11.88 7.12 0.31
CA ASP A 337 11.66 7.18 -1.13
C ASP A 337 10.84 8.40 -1.60
N SER A 338 10.84 9.50 -0.83
CA SER A 338 10.01 10.73 -0.92
C SER A 338 8.60 10.65 -0.35
N LEU A 339 8.06 9.44 -0.09
CA LEU A 339 6.71 9.27 0.46
C LEU A 339 6.70 8.40 1.72
N VAL A 340 7.38 7.26 1.70
CA VAL A 340 7.47 6.26 2.78
C VAL A 340 8.89 6.27 3.35
N GLY A 341 9.01 6.16 4.68
CA GLY A 341 10.33 6.03 5.32
C GLY A 341 10.95 4.65 5.13
N SER A 342 12.28 4.52 5.23
CA SER A 342 12.96 3.22 5.10
C SER A 342 13.15 2.48 6.43
N LYS A 343 13.07 3.16 7.59
CA LYS A 343 13.52 2.65 8.90
C LYS A 343 13.08 1.21 9.25
N VAL A 344 11.81 0.85 9.04
CA VAL A 344 11.31 -0.50 9.35
C VAL A 344 11.70 -1.51 8.28
N ILE A 345 11.86 -1.06 7.04
CA ILE A 345 12.34 -1.89 5.94
C ILE A 345 13.82 -2.25 6.17
N ASP A 346 14.64 -1.26 6.55
CA ASP A 346 16.04 -1.45 6.94
C ASP A 346 16.14 -2.47 8.09
N TRP A 347 15.38 -2.25 9.16
CA TRP A 347 15.29 -3.18 10.29
C TRP A 347 14.90 -4.59 9.85
N ALA A 348 13.89 -4.75 9.00
CA ALA A 348 13.47 -6.06 8.51
C ALA A 348 14.58 -6.74 7.71
N CYS A 349 15.27 -6.01 6.82
CA CYS A 349 16.39 -6.54 6.04
C CYS A 349 17.60 -6.96 6.90
N GLU A 350 17.81 -6.31 8.05
CA GLU A 350 18.89 -6.63 8.98
C GLU A 350 18.55 -7.77 9.95
N ASN A 351 17.28 -7.88 10.35
CA ASN A 351 16.86 -8.74 11.46
C ASN A 351 16.07 -9.97 11.01
N TRP A 352 15.47 -9.96 9.81
CA TRP A 352 14.86 -11.16 9.26
C TRP A 352 15.92 -12.09 8.70
N GLY A 353 15.63 -13.37 8.80
CA GLY A 353 16.51 -14.44 8.34
C GLY A 353 16.22 -15.70 9.12
N GLN A 354 15.96 -16.79 8.41
CA GLN A 354 15.75 -18.09 9.02
C GLN A 354 16.31 -19.17 8.10
N ALA A 355 16.90 -20.21 8.69
CA ALA A 355 17.38 -21.35 7.91
C ALA A 355 16.25 -21.92 7.03
N GLY A 356 16.52 -22.04 5.73
CA GLY A 356 15.55 -22.54 4.75
C GLY A 356 14.54 -21.51 4.23
N ILE A 357 14.57 -20.27 4.73
CA ILE A 357 13.75 -19.17 4.21
C ILE A 357 14.67 -18.13 3.56
N ARG A 358 14.45 -17.89 2.27
CA ARG A 358 15.22 -16.91 1.50
C ARG A 358 14.73 -15.50 1.80
N LEU A 359 15.66 -14.60 2.12
CA LEU A 359 15.45 -13.16 2.20
C LEU A 359 16.37 -12.45 1.21
N ARG A 360 15.80 -11.62 0.33
CA ARG A 360 16.55 -10.72 -0.54
C ARG A 360 16.11 -9.29 -0.27
N CYS A 361 17.07 -8.37 -0.19
CA CYS A 361 16.80 -6.95 -0.06
C CYS A 361 17.61 -6.19 -1.11
N HIS A 362 16.95 -5.26 -1.80
CA HIS A 362 17.55 -4.33 -2.74
C HIS A 362 17.13 -2.91 -2.37
N ASP A 363 18.08 -2.16 -1.81
CA ASP A 363 17.97 -0.73 -1.62
C ASP A 363 18.54 -0.03 -2.86
N ALA A 364 17.71 0.74 -3.56
CA ALA A 364 18.16 1.53 -4.71
C ALA A 364 19.15 2.63 -4.30
N LEU A 365 19.09 3.11 -3.05
CA LEU A 365 19.98 4.11 -2.45
C LEU A 365 20.32 5.27 -3.41
N SER A 366 19.28 5.85 -4.02
CA SER A 366 19.43 6.87 -5.07
C SER A 366 18.40 7.98 -4.90
N ASP A 367 18.81 9.23 -5.12
CA ASP A 367 17.92 10.39 -5.13
C ASP A 367 17.35 10.71 -6.52
N GLU A 368 17.71 9.93 -7.54
CA GLU A 368 17.18 10.08 -8.89
C GLU A 368 15.67 9.82 -8.91
N ILE A 369 14.93 10.67 -9.64
CA ILE A 369 13.46 10.68 -9.66
C ILE A 369 12.83 9.31 -9.99
N GLN A 370 13.50 8.49 -10.79
CA GLN A 370 13.05 7.16 -11.20
C GLN A 370 13.04 6.12 -10.07
N PHE A 371 13.71 6.38 -8.94
CA PHE A 371 13.69 5.56 -7.73
C PHE A 371 12.84 6.15 -6.60
N HIS A 372 12.17 7.29 -6.82
CA HIS A 372 11.19 7.80 -5.86
C HIS A 372 9.94 6.91 -5.87
N HIS A 373 9.19 6.87 -4.76
CA HIS A 373 8.07 5.95 -4.49
C HIS A 373 7.16 5.69 -5.69
N ARG A 374 6.66 6.76 -6.32
CA ARG A 374 5.71 6.68 -7.43
C ARG A 374 6.30 6.06 -8.71
N TYR A 375 7.62 6.13 -8.86
CA TYR A 375 8.34 5.72 -10.07
C TYR A 375 9.02 4.37 -9.94
N LEU A 376 9.13 3.79 -8.73
CA LEU A 376 9.63 2.42 -8.55
C LEU A 376 8.89 1.42 -9.46
N LEU A 377 7.56 1.52 -9.52
CA LEU A 377 6.72 0.69 -10.41
C LEU A 377 6.75 1.08 -11.90
N LYS A 378 7.50 2.13 -12.24
CA LYS A 378 7.69 2.64 -13.60
C LYS A 378 9.14 2.54 -14.04
N ASN A 379 9.98 1.89 -13.24
CA ASN A 379 11.39 1.73 -13.48
C ASN A 379 11.66 0.38 -14.18
N PRO A 380 12.15 0.38 -15.43
CA PRO A 380 12.45 -0.86 -16.17
C PRO A 380 13.51 -1.73 -15.50
N GLU A 381 14.46 -1.14 -14.78
CA GLU A 381 15.51 -1.87 -14.06
C GLU A 381 14.93 -2.66 -12.90
N ILE A 382 14.04 -2.04 -12.13
CA ILE A 382 13.31 -2.70 -11.04
C ILE A 382 12.39 -3.79 -11.60
N ALA A 383 11.68 -3.53 -12.71
CA ALA A 383 10.86 -4.55 -13.37
C ALA A 383 11.72 -5.76 -13.79
N LYS A 384 12.89 -5.53 -14.39
CA LYS A 384 13.83 -6.59 -14.77
C LYS A 384 14.36 -7.36 -13.56
N LEU A 385 14.66 -6.68 -12.45
CA LEU A 385 15.08 -7.33 -11.20
C LEU A 385 13.98 -8.24 -10.65
N ILE A 386 12.74 -7.76 -10.60
CA ILE A 386 11.58 -8.53 -10.10
C ILE A 386 11.34 -9.78 -10.95
N ASN A 387 11.35 -9.66 -12.28
CA ASN A 387 11.22 -10.82 -13.16
C ASN A 387 12.29 -11.87 -12.84
N ARG A 388 13.55 -11.45 -12.66
CA ARG A 388 14.64 -12.38 -12.29
C ARG A 388 14.43 -13.03 -10.92
N TRP A 389 13.93 -12.30 -9.94
CA TRP A 389 13.65 -12.85 -8.61
C TRP A 389 12.49 -13.83 -8.58
N ILE A 390 11.49 -13.63 -9.43
CA ILE A 390 10.35 -14.55 -9.56
C ILE A 390 10.78 -15.81 -10.34
N ASP A 391 11.51 -15.65 -11.44
CA ASP A 391 11.86 -16.77 -12.33
C ASP A 391 13.07 -17.59 -11.83
N SER A 392 14.00 -17.01 -11.07
CA SER A 392 15.24 -17.67 -10.64
C SER A 392 15.35 -17.80 -9.13
N ASP A 393 15.39 -19.05 -8.68
CA ASP A 393 15.63 -19.36 -7.27
C ASP A 393 17.06 -19.05 -6.82
N ASN A 394 18.03 -19.01 -7.75
CA ASN A 394 19.46 -18.84 -7.48
C ASN A 394 20.02 -17.44 -7.81
N TYR A 395 19.19 -16.49 -8.23
CA TYR A 395 19.66 -15.13 -8.51
C TYR A 395 19.80 -14.32 -7.21
N ASP A 396 20.96 -14.41 -6.57
CA ASP A 396 21.31 -13.48 -5.49
C ASP A 396 21.93 -12.24 -6.11
N ASP A 397 21.26 -11.10 -5.94
CA ASP A 397 21.73 -9.83 -6.49
C ASP A 397 23.06 -9.46 -5.82
N VAL A 398 24.09 -9.22 -6.64
CA VAL A 398 25.37 -8.68 -6.16
C VAL A 398 25.22 -7.16 -6.05
N SER A 399 24.40 -6.68 -5.11
CA SER A 399 24.36 -5.27 -4.71
C SER A 399 25.02 -5.15 -3.33
N PRO A 400 25.78 -4.09 -3.03
CA PRO A 400 26.91 -4.18 -2.11
C PRO A 400 26.41 -4.64 -0.76
N LYS A 401 26.94 -5.78 -0.30
CA LYS A 401 26.92 -6.15 1.11
C LYS A 401 27.21 -4.87 1.87
N HIS A 402 26.23 -4.34 2.60
CA HIS A 402 26.54 -3.47 3.70
C HIS A 402 27.61 -4.23 4.48
N THR A 403 28.83 -3.71 4.40
CA THR A 403 29.90 -4.14 5.28
C THR A 403 29.26 -4.12 6.65
N LYS A 404 29.19 -5.27 7.33
CA LYS A 404 28.66 -5.38 8.69
C LYS A 404 29.18 -4.19 9.49
N LYS A 405 28.39 -3.12 9.59
CA LYS A 405 28.58 -2.10 10.61
C LYS A 405 27.89 -2.67 11.83
N LEU A 406 28.53 -3.68 12.39
CA LEU A 406 28.52 -3.89 13.83
C LEU A 406 29.15 -2.63 14.43
N LEU A 407 28.34 -1.64 14.77
CA LEU A 407 28.57 -0.67 15.86
C LEU A 407 27.41 0.32 15.91
N ASN A 408 26.76 0.33 17.08
CA ASN A 408 25.86 1.36 17.64
C ASN A 408 24.35 1.27 17.39
N PHE A 409 23.74 0.09 17.48
CA PHE A 409 22.27 -0.02 17.71
C PHE A 409 21.85 0.11 19.20
N TYR A 410 22.77 0.46 20.10
CA TYR A 410 22.48 0.59 21.54
C TYR A 410 22.65 2.00 22.11
N ASN A 411 23.04 3.00 21.32
CA ASN A 411 23.30 4.35 21.83
C ASN A 411 22.29 5.42 21.38
N GLU A 412 21.19 5.04 20.73
CA GLU A 412 20.04 5.92 20.44
C GLU A 412 18.70 5.25 20.82
N LEU A 413 18.69 4.60 22.00
CA LEU A 413 17.48 4.19 22.71
C LEU A 413 17.14 5.20 23.80
#